data_AF-A0A941VH01-F1
#
_entry.id   AF-A0A941VH01-F1
#
_cell.length_a   1.000
_cell.length_b   1.000
_cell.length_c   1.000
_cell.angle_alpha   90.00
_cell.angle_beta   90.00
_cell.angle_gamma   90.00
#
_symmetry.space_group_name_H-M   'P 1'
#
loop_
_entity.id
_entity.type
_entity.pdbx_description
1 polymer ?
#
loop_
_entity_poly.entity_id
_entity_poly.type
_entity_poly.pdbx_seq_one_letter_code
_entity_poly.pdbx_strand_id
1 'polypeptide(L)' 'MYSIACSQCHALPDPQRHTAREWPAVVQRMQEHMAWANTVVGVSELRTNPVLDTAEIIRLLQRHARQQARVP' A
#
# COMPACT_ATOMS: atom_id res chain seq x y z
N MET A 1 -12.05 0.09 -5.12
CA MET A 1 -11.30 1.36 -5.15
C MET A 1 -9.81 1.20 -4.82
N TYR A 2 -9.42 0.41 -3.80
CA TYR A 2 -8.00 0.22 -3.44
C TYR A 2 -7.10 -0.32 -4.57
N SER A 3 -7.60 -1.29 -5.35
CA SER A 3 -6.81 -1.92 -6.43
C SER A 3 -6.35 -0.89 -7.47
N ILE A 4 -7.22 0.05 -7.85
CA ILE A 4 -6.93 1.06 -8.87
C ILE A 4 -5.84 2.00 -8.37
N ALA A 5 -5.93 2.46 -7.13
CA ALA A 5 -4.96 3.38 -6.53
C ALA A 5 -3.57 2.75 -6.37
N CYS A 6 -3.51 1.51 -5.88
CA CYS A 6 -2.26 0.82 -5.59
C CYS A 6 -1.64 0.16 -6.83
N SER A 7 -2.38 0.00 -7.94
CA SER A 7 -1.84 -0.53 -9.21
C SER A 7 -1.33 0.54 -10.17
N GLN A 8 -1.43 1.84 -9.85
CA GLN A 8 -1.01 2.91 -10.77
C GLN A 8 0.50 2.96 -11.00
N CYS A 9 1.28 2.46 -10.04
CA CYS A 9 2.74 2.55 -10.08
C CYS A 9 3.42 1.20 -10.39
N HIS A 10 2.81 0.08 -9.99
CA HIS A 10 3.29 -1.29 -10.22
C HIS A 10 2.19 -2.31 -9.84
N ALA A 11 2.44 -3.60 -10.02
CA ALA A 11 1.51 -4.66 -9.58
C ALA A 11 1.31 -4.64 -8.05
N LEU A 12 0.12 -5.05 -7.59
CA LEU A 12 -0.19 -5.11 -6.16
C LEU A 12 0.78 -6.03 -5.41
N PRO A 13 1.20 -5.67 -4.19
CA PRO A 13 2.07 -6.52 -3.39
C PRO A 13 1.32 -7.78 -2.91
N ASP A 14 2.01 -8.92 -2.89
CA ASP A 14 1.52 -10.14 -2.25
C ASP A 14 1.38 -9.91 -0.73
N PRO A 15 0.19 -10.10 -0.13
CA PRO A 15 -0.04 -9.96 1.31
C PRO A 15 0.89 -10.83 2.18
N GLN A 16 1.40 -11.95 1.65
CA GLN A 16 2.31 -12.83 2.37
C GLN A 16 3.79 -12.40 2.34
N ARG A 17 4.11 -11.29 1.66
CA ARG A 17 5.49 -10.77 1.61
C ARG A 17 5.94 -10.18 2.95
N HIS A 18 5.00 -9.66 3.74
CA HIS A 18 5.27 -9.04 5.04
C HIS A 18 4.37 -9.64 6.13
N THR A 19 4.80 -9.50 7.38
CA THR A 19 4.02 -9.86 8.57
C THR A 19 3.01 -8.76 8.90
N ALA A 20 2.00 -9.09 9.70
CA ALA A 20 0.95 -8.14 10.10
C ALA A 20 1.50 -6.87 10.78
N ARG A 21 2.64 -6.98 11.49
CA ARG A 21 3.29 -5.85 12.16
C ARG A 21 4.05 -4.94 11.21
N GLU A 22 4.51 -5.45 10.07
CA GLU A 22 5.30 -4.70 9.10
C GLU A 22 4.42 -3.91 8.11
N TRP A 23 3.21 -4.39 7.84
CA TRP A 23 2.30 -3.80 6.85
C TRP A 23 1.99 -2.30 7.05
N PRO A 24 1.76 -1.77 8.27
CA PRO A 24 1.55 -0.34 8.46
C PRO A 24 2.69 0.53 7.91
N ALA A 25 3.95 0.15 8.18
CA ALA A 25 5.12 0.89 7.70
C ALA A 25 5.29 0.79 6.18
N VAL A 26 4.93 -0.35 5.58
CA VAL A 26 4.96 -0.55 4.12
C VAL A 26 3.93 0.37 3.43
N VAL A 27 2.70 0.42 3.94
CA VAL A 27 1.62 1.26 3.39
C VAL A 27 1.96 2.75 3.50
N GLN A 28 2.58 3.17 4.61
CA GLN A 28 3.04 4.56 4.76
C GLN A 28 4.05 4.95 3.67
N ARG A 29 5.07 4.12 3.42
CA ARG A 29 6.05 4.38 2.35
C ARG A 29 5.40 4.43 0.96
N MET A 30 4.39 3.58 0.71
CA MET A 30 3.64 3.62 -0.54
C MET A 30 2.92 4.97 -0.71
N GLN A 31 2.28 5.47 0.35
CA GLN A 31 1.61 6.77 0.34
C GLN A 31 2.58 7.93 0.09
N GLU A 32 3.76 7.92 0.72
CA GLU A 32 4.82 8.91 0.50
C GLU A 32 5.31 8.89 -0.95
N HIS A 33 5.54 7.70 -1.52
CA HIS A 33 5.92 7.55 -2.92
C HIS A 33 4.84 8.00 -3.89
N MET A 34 3.56 7.73 -3.59
CA MET A 34 2.42 8.21 -4.39
C MET A 34 2.34 9.74 -4.37
N ALA A 35 2.49 10.36 -3.20
CA ALA A 35 2.49 11.81 -3.06
C ALA A 35 3.66 12.44 -3.85
N TRP A 36 4.86 11.86 -3.77
CA TRP A 36 6.01 12.31 -4.56
C TRP A 36 5.81 12.11 -6.07
N ALA A 37 5.31 10.95 -6.50
CA ALA A 37 5.05 10.67 -7.91
C ALA A 37 3.97 11.60 -8.51
N ASN A 38 2.96 11.96 -7.72
CA ASN A 38 1.95 12.95 -8.11
C ASN A 38 2.50 14.38 -8.20
N THR A 39 3.67 14.65 -7.61
CA THR A 39 4.30 15.97 -7.56
C THR A 39 5.41 16.14 -8.61
N VAL A 40 6.17 15.10 -8.94
CA VAL A 40 7.46 15.23 -9.69
C VAL A 40 7.45 14.64 -11.11
N VAL A 41 6.61 13.63 -11.43
CA VAL A 41 6.76 12.84 -12.69
C VAL A 41 5.58 12.90 -13.69
N GLY A 42 4.71 13.90 -13.64
CA GLY A 42 3.79 14.22 -14.76
C GLY A 42 2.33 14.50 -14.38
N VAL A 43 1.67 15.32 -15.21
CA VAL A 43 0.30 15.89 -15.17
C VAL A 43 -0.57 15.41 -14.01
N SER A 44 -0.62 16.21 -12.95
CA SER A 44 -1.43 15.96 -11.75
C SER A 44 -2.92 15.76 -12.08
N GLU A 45 -3.43 16.24 -13.22
CA GLU A 45 -4.83 16.05 -13.63
C GLU A 45 -5.20 14.61 -14.03
N LEU A 46 -4.24 13.79 -14.49
CA LEU A 46 -4.49 12.40 -14.89
C LEU A 46 -4.27 11.39 -13.77
N ARG A 47 -3.61 11.79 -12.68
CA ARG A 47 -3.46 10.95 -11.49
C ARG A 47 -4.60 11.25 -10.55
N THR A 48 -5.65 10.45 -10.60
CA THR A 48 -6.61 10.45 -9.51
C THR A 48 -5.83 10.22 -8.21
N ASN A 49 -6.00 11.13 -7.25
CA ASN A 49 -5.50 10.96 -5.89
C ASN A 49 -6.69 10.46 -5.07
N PRO A 50 -7.09 9.18 -5.23
CA PRO A 50 -8.18 8.66 -4.42
C PRO A 50 -7.78 8.85 -2.97
N VAL A 51 -8.67 9.42 -2.17
CA VAL A 51 -8.51 9.41 -0.72
C VAL A 51 -8.50 7.93 -0.32
N LEU A 52 -7.31 7.42 -0.02
CA LEU A 52 -7.14 6.03 0.39
C LEU A 52 -7.46 5.93 1.87
N ASP A 53 -8.46 5.11 2.23
CA ASP A 53 -8.59 4.63 3.60
C ASP A 53 -7.47 3.63 3.88
N THR A 54 -6.33 4.16 4.33
CA THR A 54 -5.15 3.37 4.67
C THR A 54 -5.44 2.41 5.82
N ALA A 55 -6.38 2.71 6.70
CA ALA A 55 -6.76 1.82 7.80
C ALA A 55 -7.51 0.58 7.31
N GLU A 56 -8.35 0.70 6.28
CA GLU A 56 -8.97 -0.47 5.62
C GLU A 56 -7.93 -1.33 4.89
N ILE A 57 -7.00 -0.71 4.16
CA ILE A 57 -5.91 -1.39 3.44
C ILE A 57 -5.03 -2.17 4.42
N ILE A 58 -4.62 -1.52 5.53
CA ILE A 58 -3.82 -2.16 6.58
C ILE A 58 -4.58 -3.35 7.17
N ARG A 59 -5.87 -3.21 7.49
CA ARG A 59 -6.69 -4.32 8.02
C ARG A 59 -6.74 -5.50 7.06
N LEU A 60 -6.89 -5.26 5.75
CA LEU A 60 -6.89 -6.32 4.75
C LEU A 60 -5.53 -7.03 4.69
N LEU A 61 -4.44 -6.27 4.59
CA LEU A 61 -3.08 -6.82 4.48
C LEU A 61 -2.68 -7.59 5.75
N GLN A 62 -3.07 -7.10 6.93
CA GLN A 62 -2.85 -7.79 8.19
C GLN A 62 -3.60 -9.13 8.28
N ARG A 63 -4.84 -9.20 7.80
CA ARG A 63 -5.62 -10.46 7.76
C ARG A 63 -4.99 -11.53 6.89
N HIS A 64 -4.35 -11.14 5.80
CA HIS A 64 -3.72 -12.06 4.84
C HIS A 64 -2.19 -12.11 4.96
N ALA A 65 -1.65 -11.53 6.04
CA ALA A 65 -0.21 -11.40 6.22
C ALA A 65 0.48 -12.75 6.41
N ARG A 66 1.79 -12.78 6.15
CA ARG A 66 2.63 -13.91 6.52
C ARG A 66 2.46 -14.20 8.02
N GLN A 67 2.14 -15.45 8.35
CA GLN A 67 2.14 -15.89 9.73
C GLN A 67 3.56 -15.75 10.28
N GLN A 68 3.71 -15.04 11.42
CA GLN A 68 4.98 -15.07 12.13
C GLN A 68 5.13 -16.47 12.73
N ALA A 69 6.13 -17.22 12.24
CA ALA A 69 6.54 -18.43 12.93
C ALA A 69 6.89 -18.02 14.37
N ARG A 70 6.14 -18.57 15.33
CA ARG A 70 6.46 -18.42 16.75
C ARG A 70 7.76 -19.20 16.95
N VAL A 71 8.89 -18.51 16.94
CA VAL A 71 10.15 -19.09 17.41
C VAL A 71 9.95 -19.39 18.90
N PRO A 72 10.09 -20.66 19.34
CA PRO A 72 9.95 -21.03 20.74
C PRO A 72 11.03 -20.41 21.61
#